data_AF-A0A1E8VYU9-F1
#
_entry.id   AF-A0A1E8VYU9-F1
#
_cell.length_a   1.000
_cell.length_b   1.000
_cell.length_c   1.000
_cell.angle_alpha   90.00
_cell.angle_beta   90.00
_cell.angle_gamma   90.00
#
_symmetry.space_group_name_H-M   'P 1'
#
loop_
_entity.id
_entity.type
_entity.pdbx_description
1 polymer ?
#
loop_
_entity_poly.entity_id
_entity_poly.type
_entity_poly.pdbx_seq_one_letter_code
_entity_poly.pdbx_strand_id
1 'polypeptide(L)'
;MTCVAARSLLHGCVSVEEGADGWLWPLRFSASQLRALGSVRAWHPGLYRAMARTTAGICLEFVTDASQMSLELAPDGEPPATRAVLDYVPKRPGEPAPSSHDGIAVEVDGGPADLLPLTRQRSTVDFWVQGRQESADGAVQLPGLGRTHQVRVWLPCLRGCQIRALRGNGTLIEPVAARRQLLVLGDSIAQGFVCDDPSRSWPVLLARELGLDVVNQGLGGQVFQPGSLFGLKAGVDVACIVVALGANYRYEPCDARRVMRDVQLYLDELSRLWPDVLCLVADPLWHDEGRWPSHPRSCWREVPRLIATQVARHGQMRHVEGSRLIDHRSSLMADGFEHPNAEGSRQIARRLSLVFATQRTDEPSRRRRAAALMKDAPRRCLPLAQMIQRSLATIELAERGCVVARTPDGIQTIWADDAQLGRDALAMVVDAPLAVLLEPCLVRDAGLVAGLTDVAPFHLCSYERTRALTPPRGLEVRPLDESHLPKVLAGYAHPEYTSEAALRALLGEGRILGGFADGVLTGFIGEHPCGSLGMLEVFVPFRRRGWARALLCAKINEQLAKGWVPWAEVYPDNAASLALVRSLGLRVLPANETCYVSRLS
;
A
#
# COMPACT_ATOMS: atom_id res chain seq x y z
N MET A 1 -4.25 -5.35 -44.79
CA MET A 1 -4.19 -6.00 -43.47
C MET A 1 -2.75 -6.18 -43.09
N THR A 2 -2.32 -5.53 -42.01
CA THR A 2 -0.99 -5.70 -41.43
C THR A 2 -0.96 -6.98 -40.60
N CYS A 3 0.15 -7.71 -40.65
CA CYS A 3 0.34 -8.98 -39.93
C CYS A 3 1.73 -9.00 -39.31
N VAL A 4 1.81 -9.32 -38.03
CA VAL A 4 3.08 -9.43 -37.28
C VAL A 4 3.13 -10.72 -36.46
N ALA A 5 4.34 -11.21 -36.22
CA ALA A 5 4.55 -12.37 -35.35
C ALA A 5 4.31 -11.99 -33.88
N ALA A 6 3.49 -12.77 -33.19
CA ALA A 6 3.10 -12.51 -31.80
C ALA A 6 4.30 -12.48 -30.85
N ARG A 7 5.39 -13.20 -31.18
CA ARG A 7 6.65 -13.22 -30.42
C ARG A 7 7.16 -11.82 -30.07
N SER A 8 7.12 -10.91 -31.05
CA SER A 8 7.67 -9.55 -30.91
C SER A 8 6.86 -8.65 -29.98
N LEU A 9 5.63 -9.06 -29.64
CA LEU A 9 4.70 -8.28 -28.84
C LEU A 9 4.62 -8.76 -27.39
N LEU A 10 5.35 -9.82 -27.03
CA LEU A 10 5.21 -10.49 -25.74
C LEU A 10 5.84 -9.70 -24.58
N HIS A 11 5.06 -9.56 -23.50
CA HIS A 11 5.52 -9.08 -22.20
C HIS A 11 5.21 -10.12 -21.11
N GLY A 12 6.04 -10.15 -20.06
CA GLY A 12 5.81 -10.95 -18.85
C GLY A 12 6.17 -12.45 -18.94
N CYS A 13 6.69 -12.92 -20.08
CA CYS A 13 7.21 -14.29 -20.20
C CYS A 13 8.72 -14.36 -19.90
N VAL A 14 9.16 -15.47 -19.30
CA VAL A 14 10.58 -15.77 -19.01
C VAL A 14 11.22 -16.59 -20.13
N SER A 15 10.45 -17.46 -20.78
CA SER A 15 10.91 -18.23 -21.93
C SER A 15 9.77 -18.49 -22.90
N VAL A 16 10.09 -18.96 -24.11
CA VAL A 16 9.11 -19.32 -25.12
C VAL A 16 9.50 -20.68 -25.71
N GLU A 17 8.60 -21.65 -25.67
CA GLU A 17 8.75 -22.92 -26.37
C GLU A 17 8.17 -22.81 -27.79
N GLU A 18 8.91 -23.28 -28.79
CA GLU A 18 8.48 -23.27 -30.18
C GLU A 18 7.75 -24.56 -30.55
N GLY A 19 6.58 -24.42 -31.15
CA GLY A 19 5.80 -25.49 -31.74
C GLY A 19 5.93 -25.55 -33.26
N ALA A 20 5.19 -26.48 -33.86
CA ALA A 20 5.06 -26.57 -35.31
C ALA A 20 4.36 -25.32 -35.88
N ASP A 21 4.63 -25.02 -37.16
CA ASP A 21 3.95 -23.98 -37.95
C ASP A 21 3.97 -22.57 -37.32
N GLY A 22 5.02 -22.26 -36.56
CA GLY A 22 5.22 -20.94 -35.94
C GLY A 22 4.39 -20.68 -34.68
N TRP A 23 3.68 -21.68 -34.15
CA TRP A 23 2.99 -21.57 -32.86
C TRP A 23 3.99 -21.51 -31.71
N LEU A 24 3.67 -20.71 -30.70
CA LEU A 24 4.55 -20.41 -29.56
C LEU A 24 3.82 -20.63 -28.25
N TRP A 25 4.46 -21.29 -27.29
CA TRP A 25 4.04 -21.30 -25.89
C TRP A 25 4.88 -20.29 -25.10
N PRO A 26 4.34 -19.11 -24.76
CA PRO A 26 5.00 -18.23 -23.81
C PRO A 26 4.88 -18.80 -22.40
N LEU A 27 5.98 -18.84 -21.67
CA LEU A 27 6.09 -19.48 -20.36
C LEU A 27 6.57 -18.50 -19.29
N ARG A 28 6.00 -18.64 -18.09
CA ARG A 28 6.34 -17.84 -16.91
C ARG A 28 7.63 -18.29 -16.21
N PHE A 29 8.20 -19.41 -16.66
CA PHE A 29 9.32 -20.10 -16.02
C PHE A 29 10.39 -20.45 -17.05
N SER A 30 11.64 -20.59 -16.61
CA SER A 30 12.70 -21.17 -17.43
C SER A 30 12.63 -22.70 -17.45
N ALA A 31 13.27 -23.33 -18.44
CA ALA A 31 13.36 -24.79 -18.51
C ALA A 31 13.98 -25.42 -17.24
N SER A 32 14.93 -24.73 -16.61
CA SER A 32 15.55 -25.14 -15.35
C SER A 32 14.56 -25.12 -14.18
N GLN A 33 13.73 -24.08 -14.08
CA GLN A 33 12.68 -24.00 -13.07
C GLN A 33 11.63 -25.08 -13.27
N LEU A 34 11.20 -25.33 -14.51
CA LEU A 34 10.23 -26.38 -14.82
C LEU A 34 10.71 -27.78 -14.38
N ARG A 35 12.01 -28.07 -14.52
CA ARG A 35 12.60 -29.32 -13.99
C ARG A 35 12.54 -29.36 -12.46
N ALA A 36 12.84 -28.26 -11.78
CA ALA A 36 12.80 -28.18 -10.32
C ALA A 36 11.36 -28.34 -9.78
N LEU A 37 10.40 -27.62 -10.36
CA LEU A 37 8.98 -27.66 -10.00
C LEU A 37 8.33 -29.02 -10.23
N GLY A 38 8.79 -29.76 -11.25
CA GLY A 38 8.33 -31.12 -11.53
C GLY A 38 9.09 -32.23 -10.80
N SER A 39 10.05 -31.91 -9.92
CA SER A 39 10.90 -32.90 -9.24
C SER A 39 10.25 -33.48 -7.98
N VAL A 40 10.76 -34.61 -7.49
CA VAL A 40 10.33 -35.22 -6.22
C VAL A 40 10.58 -34.35 -4.98
N ARG A 41 11.29 -33.22 -5.12
CA ARG A 41 11.49 -32.24 -4.05
C ARG A 41 10.31 -31.26 -3.93
N ALA A 42 9.48 -31.15 -4.96
CA ALA A 42 8.27 -30.35 -4.93
C ALA A 42 7.22 -30.99 -4.02
N TRP A 43 6.40 -30.16 -3.39
CA TRP A 43 5.29 -30.65 -2.55
C TRP A 43 4.24 -31.37 -3.40
N HIS A 44 3.89 -30.80 -4.56
CA HIS A 44 2.96 -31.38 -5.52
C HIS A 44 3.51 -31.30 -6.95
N PRO A 45 4.47 -32.16 -7.34
CA PRO A 45 5.17 -32.04 -8.64
C PRO A 45 4.25 -32.08 -9.86
N GLY A 46 3.21 -32.92 -9.82
CA GLY A 46 2.22 -33.02 -10.90
C GLY A 46 1.40 -31.74 -11.05
N LEU A 47 0.92 -31.20 -9.92
CA LEU A 47 0.20 -29.93 -9.87
C LEU A 47 1.08 -28.78 -10.35
N TYR A 48 2.31 -28.70 -9.84
CA TYR A 48 3.22 -27.60 -10.15
C TYR A 48 3.59 -27.59 -11.63
N ARG A 49 3.86 -28.77 -12.22
CA ARG A 49 4.10 -28.88 -13.66
C ARG A 49 2.91 -28.41 -14.49
N ALA A 50 1.68 -28.76 -14.09
CA ALA A 50 0.48 -28.35 -14.80
C ALA A 50 0.25 -26.83 -14.68
N MET A 51 0.39 -26.26 -13.48
CA MET A 51 0.18 -24.83 -13.23
C MET A 51 1.28 -23.95 -13.82
N ALA A 52 2.52 -24.43 -13.90
CA ALA A 52 3.63 -23.68 -14.49
C ALA A 52 3.49 -23.45 -16.01
N ARG A 53 2.62 -24.20 -16.69
CA ARG A 53 2.28 -24.01 -18.11
C ARG A 53 1.25 -22.92 -18.38
N THR A 54 0.58 -22.42 -17.34
CA THR A 54 -0.42 -21.36 -17.49
C THR A 54 0.22 -20.02 -17.85
N THR A 55 -0.56 -19.14 -18.47
CA THR A 55 -0.07 -17.85 -19.01
C THR A 55 -0.38 -16.62 -18.14
N ALA A 56 -0.67 -16.82 -16.84
CA ALA A 56 -0.95 -15.75 -15.89
C ALA A 56 0.05 -14.57 -15.97
N GLY A 57 -0.46 -13.36 -16.18
CA GLY A 57 0.35 -12.14 -16.26
C GLY A 57 1.16 -11.97 -17.56
N ILE A 58 1.05 -12.88 -18.53
CA ILE A 58 1.63 -12.69 -19.86
C ILE A 58 0.64 -11.90 -20.72
N CYS A 59 1.13 -10.94 -21.49
CA CYS A 59 0.31 -10.20 -22.46
C CYS A 59 1.05 -9.94 -23.78
N LEU A 60 0.28 -9.56 -24.79
CA LEU A 60 0.80 -8.92 -25.99
C LEU A 60 0.55 -7.41 -25.88
N GLU A 61 1.56 -6.58 -26.11
CA GLU A 61 1.42 -5.11 -26.05
C GLU A 61 1.98 -4.44 -27.31
N PHE A 62 1.18 -3.57 -27.91
CA PHE A 62 1.51 -2.95 -29.20
C PHE A 62 0.74 -1.64 -29.43
N VAL A 63 1.20 -0.86 -30.40
CA VAL A 63 0.52 0.32 -30.93
C VAL A 63 -0.04 0.01 -32.31
N THR A 64 -1.29 0.40 -32.59
CA THR A 64 -1.94 0.15 -33.87
C THR A 64 -2.89 1.28 -34.28
N ASP A 65 -3.08 1.46 -35.58
CA ASP A 65 -4.12 2.30 -36.20
C ASP A 65 -5.34 1.48 -36.69
N ALA A 66 -5.34 0.17 -36.41
CA ALA A 66 -6.42 -0.74 -36.77
C ALA A 66 -7.66 -0.49 -35.91
N SER A 67 -8.84 -0.61 -36.51
CA SER A 67 -10.12 -0.59 -35.78
C SER A 67 -10.57 -1.98 -35.36
N GLN A 68 -10.15 -3.02 -36.11
CA GLN A 68 -10.42 -4.42 -35.81
C GLN A 68 -9.14 -5.24 -35.92
N MET A 69 -8.97 -6.18 -35.00
CA MET A 69 -7.83 -7.07 -34.93
C MET A 69 -8.24 -8.51 -34.68
N SER A 70 -7.28 -9.38 -34.91
CA SER A 70 -7.50 -10.81 -35.06
C SER A 70 -6.24 -11.54 -34.60
N LEU A 71 -6.31 -12.18 -33.44
CA LEU A 71 -5.18 -12.90 -32.83
C LEU A 71 -5.33 -14.41 -33.04
N GLU A 72 -4.32 -15.04 -33.64
CA GLU A 72 -4.26 -16.49 -33.75
C GLU A 72 -3.80 -17.09 -32.41
N LEU A 73 -4.72 -17.80 -31.76
CA LEU A 73 -4.58 -18.27 -30.39
C LEU A 73 -5.19 -19.66 -30.20
N ALA A 74 -4.56 -20.48 -29.35
CA ALA A 74 -5.06 -21.81 -29.01
C ALA A 74 -4.90 -22.10 -27.52
N PRO A 75 -5.97 -22.08 -26.72
CA PRO A 75 -5.88 -22.40 -25.30
C PRO A 75 -5.59 -23.89 -25.12
N ASP A 76 -4.73 -24.22 -24.16
CA ASP A 76 -4.57 -25.59 -23.72
C ASP A 76 -5.83 -26.08 -22.99
N GLY A 77 -5.98 -27.40 -22.85
CA GLY A 77 -7.06 -27.98 -22.05
C GLY A 77 -7.02 -27.48 -20.60
N GLU A 78 -8.20 -27.31 -19.99
CA GLU A 78 -8.30 -26.89 -18.59
C GLU A 78 -7.55 -27.89 -17.69
N PRO A 79 -6.56 -27.43 -16.89
CA PRO A 79 -5.87 -28.30 -15.97
C PRO A 79 -6.84 -28.89 -14.94
N PRO A 80 -6.75 -30.19 -14.60
CA PRO A 80 -7.65 -30.82 -13.62
C PRO A 80 -7.67 -30.12 -12.26
N ALA A 81 -6.54 -29.56 -11.84
CA ALA A 81 -6.45 -28.81 -10.58
C ALA A 81 -7.19 -27.47 -10.62
N THR A 82 -7.16 -26.77 -11.77
CA THR A 82 -7.98 -25.58 -11.98
C THR A 82 -9.44 -25.93 -11.76
N ARG A 83 -9.92 -26.99 -12.44
CA ARG A 83 -11.30 -27.46 -12.32
C ARG A 83 -11.69 -27.78 -10.88
N ALA A 84 -10.82 -28.50 -10.15
CA ALA A 84 -11.07 -28.87 -8.77
C ALA A 84 -11.28 -27.65 -7.84
N VAL A 85 -10.54 -26.56 -8.05
CA VAL A 85 -10.76 -25.32 -7.27
C VAL A 85 -12.05 -24.62 -7.70
N LEU A 86 -12.30 -24.53 -9.02
CA LEU A 86 -13.49 -23.87 -9.55
C LEU A 86 -14.81 -24.56 -9.15
N ASP A 87 -14.78 -25.86 -8.87
CA ASP A 87 -15.96 -26.61 -8.37
C ASP A 87 -16.48 -26.09 -7.01
N TYR A 88 -15.63 -25.41 -6.22
CA TYR A 88 -16.01 -24.82 -4.94
C TYR A 88 -16.52 -23.38 -5.06
N VAL A 89 -16.42 -22.77 -6.24
CA VAL A 89 -16.83 -21.37 -6.44
C VAL A 89 -18.35 -21.33 -6.64
N PRO A 90 -19.09 -20.55 -5.83
CA PRO A 90 -20.53 -20.43 -5.98
C PRO A 90 -20.89 -19.94 -7.39
N LYS A 91 -21.85 -20.61 -8.03
CA LYS A 91 -22.39 -20.18 -9.32
C LYS A 91 -23.13 -18.85 -9.18
N ARG A 92 -22.97 -17.94 -10.15
CA ARG A 92 -23.71 -16.67 -10.17
C ARG A 92 -25.19 -16.93 -10.52
N PRO A 93 -26.14 -16.25 -9.86
CA PRO A 93 -27.56 -16.38 -10.20
C PRO A 93 -27.82 -16.00 -11.66
N GLY A 94 -28.42 -16.90 -12.44
CA GLY A 94 -28.84 -16.64 -13.82
C GLY A 94 -27.82 -16.96 -14.92
N GLU A 95 -26.64 -17.51 -14.59
CA GLU A 95 -25.66 -17.91 -15.62
C GLU A 95 -25.99 -19.29 -16.23
N PRO A 96 -26.13 -19.41 -17.57
CA PRO A 96 -26.55 -20.63 -18.25
C PRO A 96 -25.45 -21.72 -18.38
N ALA A 97 -24.22 -21.44 -17.92
CA ALA A 97 -23.09 -22.36 -17.89
C ALA A 97 -22.13 -21.92 -16.75
N PRO A 98 -21.26 -22.78 -16.20
CA PRO A 98 -20.25 -22.29 -15.26
C PRO A 98 -19.42 -21.20 -15.94
N SER A 99 -19.39 -19.99 -15.35
CA SER A 99 -18.51 -18.91 -15.78
C SER A 99 -17.09 -19.44 -15.94
N SER A 100 -16.47 -19.27 -17.10
CA SER A 100 -15.02 -19.44 -17.19
C SER A 100 -14.44 -18.33 -16.34
N HIS A 101 -14.00 -18.63 -15.12
CA HIS A 101 -13.33 -17.72 -14.18
C HIS A 101 -11.94 -17.27 -14.70
N ASP A 102 -11.84 -17.07 -16.02
CA ASP A 102 -10.66 -16.91 -16.84
C ASP A 102 -11.09 -16.54 -18.28
N GLY A 103 -10.21 -15.91 -19.05
CA GLY A 103 -10.53 -15.41 -20.39
C GLY A 103 -9.35 -14.76 -21.07
N ILE A 104 -9.63 -14.00 -22.13
CA ILE A 104 -8.67 -13.09 -22.77
C ILE A 104 -9.17 -11.68 -22.54
N ALA A 105 -8.37 -10.83 -21.92
CA ALA A 105 -8.76 -9.45 -21.63
C ALA A 105 -8.04 -8.49 -22.58
N VAL A 106 -8.81 -7.67 -23.31
CA VAL A 106 -8.28 -6.69 -24.26
C VAL A 106 -8.47 -5.29 -23.70
N GLU A 107 -7.36 -4.58 -23.47
CA GLU A 107 -7.33 -3.20 -23.00
C GLU A 107 -6.90 -2.28 -24.14
N VAL A 108 -7.59 -1.15 -24.30
CA VAL A 108 -7.24 -0.10 -25.27
C VAL A 108 -7.05 1.22 -24.55
N ASP A 109 -5.92 1.88 -24.77
CA ASP A 109 -5.54 3.16 -24.18
C ASP A 109 -5.66 3.20 -22.64
N GLY A 110 -5.45 2.06 -21.97
CA GLY A 110 -5.60 1.92 -20.52
C GLY A 110 -7.05 1.97 -20.00
N GLY A 111 -8.04 1.88 -20.90
CA GLY A 111 -9.45 1.78 -20.55
C GLY A 111 -9.86 0.41 -19.96
N PRO A 112 -11.13 0.24 -19.58
CA PRO A 112 -11.65 -1.04 -19.11
C PRO A 112 -11.44 -2.15 -20.16
N ALA A 113 -11.08 -3.34 -19.69
CA ALA A 113 -10.87 -4.47 -20.58
C ALA A 113 -12.17 -5.07 -21.10
N ASP A 114 -12.20 -5.43 -22.38
CA ASP A 114 -13.19 -6.33 -22.96
C ASP A 114 -12.76 -7.79 -22.71
N LEU A 115 -13.63 -8.57 -22.06
CA LEU A 115 -13.36 -9.97 -21.74
C LEU A 115 -13.93 -10.90 -22.83
N LEU A 116 -13.04 -11.62 -23.51
CA LEU A 116 -13.38 -12.57 -24.56
C LEU A 116 -13.36 -14.00 -24.00
N PRO A 117 -14.38 -14.82 -24.29
CA PRO A 117 -14.45 -16.19 -23.80
C PRO A 117 -13.41 -17.09 -24.49
N LEU A 118 -12.92 -18.08 -23.76
CA LEU A 118 -12.02 -19.08 -24.32
C LEU A 118 -12.79 -20.13 -25.11
N THR A 119 -12.46 -20.28 -26.39
CA THR A 119 -12.96 -21.41 -27.20
C THR A 119 -11.99 -22.58 -27.10
N ARG A 120 -12.49 -23.82 -27.19
CA ARG A 120 -11.67 -25.04 -27.03
C ARG A 120 -10.81 -25.41 -28.24
N GLN A 121 -10.88 -24.65 -29.33
CA GLN A 121 -10.20 -25.00 -30.59
C GLN A 121 -9.18 -23.93 -30.96
N ARG A 122 -8.17 -24.32 -31.76
CA ARG A 122 -7.32 -23.37 -32.48
C ARG A 122 -8.23 -22.42 -33.23
N SER A 123 -8.23 -21.18 -32.80
CA SER A 123 -9.17 -20.20 -33.28
C SER A 123 -8.47 -18.88 -33.48
N THR A 124 -9.17 -18.04 -34.21
CA THR A 124 -8.82 -16.64 -34.32
C THR A 124 -9.74 -15.90 -33.36
N VAL A 125 -9.16 -15.11 -32.48
CA VAL A 125 -9.89 -14.27 -31.54
C VAL A 125 -9.93 -12.87 -32.13
N ASP A 126 -11.11 -12.49 -32.61
CA ASP A 126 -11.35 -11.16 -33.17
C ASP A 126 -11.79 -10.19 -32.06
N PHE A 127 -11.28 -8.97 -32.12
CA PHE A 127 -11.62 -7.91 -31.18
C PHE A 127 -11.55 -6.54 -31.84
N TRP A 128 -12.23 -5.58 -31.21
CA TRP A 128 -12.30 -4.20 -31.65
C TRP A 128 -11.34 -3.34 -30.84
N VAL A 129 -10.63 -2.44 -31.52
CA VAL A 129 -9.76 -1.44 -30.88
C VAL A 129 -10.53 -0.14 -30.66
N GLN A 130 -11.42 0.20 -31.60
CA GLN A 130 -12.39 1.25 -31.43
C GLN A 130 -13.78 0.61 -31.44
N GLY A 131 -14.63 0.99 -30.47
CA GLY A 131 -16.05 0.69 -30.56
C GLY A 131 -16.59 1.20 -31.91
N ARG A 132 -17.64 0.57 -32.45
CA ARG A 132 -18.27 0.96 -33.71
C ARG A 132 -18.84 2.38 -33.58
N GLN A 133 -18.01 3.41 -33.70
CA GLN A 133 -18.42 4.80 -33.69
C GLN A 133 -19.05 5.09 -35.05
N GLU A 134 -20.37 5.07 -35.09
CA GLU A 134 -21.08 5.99 -35.97
C GLU A 134 -20.65 7.40 -35.52
N SER A 135 -19.86 8.10 -36.33
CA SER A 135 -19.61 9.52 -36.06
C SER A 135 -20.94 10.27 -36.06
N ALA A 136 -21.02 11.43 -35.38
CA ALA A 136 -22.23 12.24 -35.30
C ALA A 136 -22.82 12.61 -36.70
N ASP A 137 -22.01 12.50 -37.75
CA ASP A 137 -22.38 12.77 -39.15
C ASP A 137 -22.57 11.48 -40.00
N GLY A 138 -22.58 10.29 -39.38
CA GLY A 138 -22.74 9.00 -40.08
C GLY A 138 -21.53 8.54 -40.91
N ALA A 139 -20.41 9.27 -40.87
CA ALA A 139 -19.17 8.87 -41.53
C ALA A 139 -18.49 7.73 -40.75
N VAL A 140 -18.31 6.59 -41.40
CA VAL A 140 -17.51 5.47 -40.88
C VAL A 140 -16.03 5.81 -41.08
N GLN A 141 -15.26 5.87 -39.99
CA GLN A 141 -13.81 6.04 -40.09
C GLN A 141 -13.19 4.84 -40.79
N LEU A 142 -12.45 5.09 -41.88
CA LEU A 142 -11.77 4.05 -42.62
C LEU A 142 -10.60 3.48 -41.78
N PRO A 143 -10.42 2.13 -41.74
CA PRO A 143 -9.29 1.51 -41.05
C PRO A 143 -7.94 2.08 -41.50
N GLY A 144 -7.04 2.34 -40.55
CA GLY A 144 -5.69 2.86 -40.84
C GLY A 144 -5.60 4.36 -41.17
N LEU A 145 -6.72 5.09 -41.09
CA LEU A 145 -6.75 6.56 -41.25
C LEU A 145 -7.14 7.28 -39.94
N GLY A 146 -7.07 6.57 -38.81
CA GLY A 146 -7.36 7.11 -37.49
C GLY A 146 -6.13 7.38 -36.63
N ARG A 147 -6.37 7.85 -35.40
CA ARG A 147 -5.32 7.91 -34.39
C ARG A 147 -4.82 6.51 -34.05
N THR A 148 -3.59 6.42 -33.60
CA THR A 148 -3.06 5.17 -33.05
C THR A 148 -3.56 4.95 -31.63
N HIS A 149 -3.59 3.68 -31.25
CA HIS A 149 -4.04 3.17 -29.96
C HIS A 149 -3.01 2.24 -29.38
N GLN A 150 -2.81 2.32 -28.07
CA GLN A 150 -2.01 1.33 -27.35
C GLN A 150 -2.94 0.22 -26.88
N VAL A 151 -2.66 -1.01 -27.30
CA VAL A 151 -3.48 -2.17 -27.03
C VAL A 151 -2.70 -3.19 -26.23
N ARG A 152 -3.33 -3.77 -25.22
CA ARG A 152 -2.80 -4.89 -24.44
C ARG A 152 -3.78 -6.06 -24.45
N VAL A 153 -3.32 -7.22 -24.87
CA VAL A 153 -4.09 -8.47 -24.87
C VAL A 153 -3.52 -9.41 -23.82
N TRP A 154 -4.20 -9.52 -22.69
CA TRP A 154 -3.82 -10.41 -21.59
C TRP A 154 -4.24 -11.84 -21.87
N LEU A 155 -3.30 -12.77 -21.68
CA LEU A 155 -3.54 -14.20 -21.83
C LEU A 155 -4.19 -14.79 -20.56
N PRO A 156 -4.80 -15.98 -20.67
CA PRO A 156 -5.48 -16.64 -19.56
C PRO A 156 -4.59 -16.87 -18.33
N CYS A 157 -5.18 -16.75 -17.14
CA CYS A 157 -4.52 -17.01 -15.86
C CYS A 157 -4.45 -18.51 -15.52
N LEU A 158 -5.48 -19.28 -15.90
CA LEU A 158 -5.69 -20.63 -15.38
C LEU A 158 -5.44 -21.73 -16.41
N ARG A 159 -5.02 -21.36 -17.62
CA ARG A 159 -4.69 -22.26 -18.72
C ARG A 159 -3.42 -21.82 -19.43
N GLY A 160 -2.74 -22.77 -20.06
CA GLY A 160 -1.69 -22.46 -21.03
C GLY A 160 -2.31 -22.00 -22.34
N CYS A 161 -1.53 -21.32 -23.16
CA CYS A 161 -2.03 -20.77 -24.41
C CYS A 161 -0.94 -20.71 -25.47
N GLN A 162 -1.21 -21.26 -26.66
CA GLN A 162 -0.37 -21.04 -27.83
C GLN A 162 -0.79 -19.76 -28.53
N ILE A 163 0.19 -19.04 -29.07
CA ILE A 163 -0.03 -17.85 -29.92
C ILE A 163 0.83 -17.94 -31.18
N ARG A 164 0.44 -17.26 -32.25
CA ARG A 164 1.23 -17.27 -33.50
C ARG A 164 1.38 -15.89 -34.13
N ALA A 165 0.28 -15.32 -34.62
CA ALA A 165 0.31 -14.06 -35.36
C ALA A 165 -0.87 -13.16 -34.97
N LEU A 166 -0.63 -11.85 -35.05
CA LEU A 166 -1.65 -10.83 -34.88
C LEU A 166 -1.87 -10.13 -36.22
N ARG A 167 -3.14 -10.00 -36.61
CA ARG A 167 -3.56 -9.34 -37.86
C ARG A 167 -4.49 -8.18 -37.54
N GLY A 168 -4.39 -7.11 -38.31
CA GLY A 168 -5.24 -5.93 -38.18
C GLY A 168 -5.68 -5.39 -39.53
N ASN A 169 -6.84 -4.72 -39.55
CA ASN A 169 -7.35 -4.07 -40.75
C ASN A 169 -6.69 -2.70 -41.04
N GLY A 170 -5.89 -2.17 -40.11
CA GLY A 170 -5.07 -0.97 -40.28
C GLY A 170 -3.75 -1.20 -41.03
N THR A 171 -2.87 -0.22 -40.96
CA THR A 171 -1.54 -0.21 -41.61
C THR A 171 -0.39 -0.43 -40.63
N LEU A 172 -0.60 -0.17 -39.33
CA LEU A 172 0.43 -0.15 -38.30
C LEU A 172 0.17 -1.22 -37.22
N ILE A 173 1.20 -2.00 -36.90
CA ILE A 173 1.28 -2.77 -35.65
C ILE A 173 2.74 -2.71 -35.17
N GLU A 174 3.01 -1.91 -34.14
CA GLU A 174 4.36 -1.73 -33.59
C GLU A 174 4.45 -2.24 -32.15
N PRO A 175 5.50 -3.01 -31.79
CA PRO A 175 5.68 -3.48 -30.42
C PRO A 175 5.92 -2.32 -29.46
N VAL A 176 5.38 -2.43 -28.24
CA VAL A 176 5.76 -1.52 -27.14
C VAL A 176 7.03 -2.06 -26.48
N ALA A 177 7.96 -1.17 -26.13
CA ALA A 177 9.20 -1.58 -25.47
C ALA A 177 8.91 -2.18 -24.08
N ALA A 178 9.56 -3.31 -23.77
CA ALA A 178 9.48 -3.95 -22.46
C ALA A 178 10.01 -3.02 -21.35
N ARG A 179 9.33 -3.07 -20.20
CA ARG A 179 9.70 -2.34 -18.99
C ARG A 179 10.47 -3.26 -18.06
N ARG A 180 11.17 -2.67 -17.09
CA ARG A 180 11.67 -3.45 -15.94
C ARG A 180 10.51 -4.09 -15.20
N GLN A 181 10.77 -5.20 -14.53
CA GLN A 181 9.72 -6.13 -14.13
C GLN A 181 9.46 -6.13 -12.63
N LEU A 182 8.19 -6.19 -12.26
CA LEU A 182 7.74 -6.72 -10.99
C LEU A 182 7.76 -8.24 -11.06
N LEU A 183 8.65 -8.88 -10.29
CA LEU A 183 8.65 -10.33 -10.14
C LEU A 183 7.73 -10.73 -8.98
N VAL A 184 6.69 -11.51 -9.25
CA VAL A 184 5.79 -12.04 -8.22
C VAL A 184 6.05 -13.53 -8.04
N LEU A 185 6.44 -13.92 -6.83
CA LEU A 185 6.64 -15.31 -6.41
C LEU A 185 5.51 -15.67 -5.46
N GLY A 186 4.53 -16.47 -5.90
CA GLY A 186 3.33 -16.70 -5.09
C GLY A 186 2.61 -17.99 -5.40
N ASP A 187 1.40 -18.12 -4.87
CA ASP A 187 0.56 -19.31 -5.01
C ASP A 187 -0.65 -19.09 -5.94
N SER A 188 -1.77 -19.80 -5.71
CA SER A 188 -3.01 -19.67 -6.49
C SER A 188 -3.58 -18.25 -6.47
N ILE A 189 -3.43 -17.55 -5.35
CA ILE A 189 -3.92 -16.18 -5.18
C ILE A 189 -3.15 -15.25 -6.12
N ALA A 190 -1.81 -15.40 -6.17
CA ALA A 190 -0.97 -14.67 -7.11
C ALA A 190 -1.21 -15.07 -8.56
N GLN A 191 -1.45 -16.36 -8.83
CA GLN A 191 -1.71 -16.84 -10.19
C GLN A 191 -2.97 -16.21 -10.82
N GLY A 192 -3.91 -15.76 -10.00
CA GLY A 192 -5.17 -15.17 -10.45
C GLY A 192 -6.32 -16.17 -10.48
N PHE A 193 -6.30 -17.19 -9.61
CA PHE A 193 -7.50 -18.00 -9.39
C PHE A 193 -8.68 -17.09 -9.04
N VAL A 194 -9.80 -17.29 -9.74
CA VAL A 194 -11.09 -16.61 -9.54
C VAL A 194 -11.03 -15.08 -9.57
N CYS A 195 -10.04 -14.51 -10.27
CA CYS A 195 -10.01 -13.08 -10.59
C CYS A 195 -10.93 -12.71 -11.77
N ASP A 196 -11.42 -13.71 -12.51
CA ASP A 196 -12.26 -13.68 -13.72
C ASP A 196 -11.61 -13.01 -14.94
N ASP A 197 -11.10 -11.80 -14.74
CA ASP A 197 -10.45 -10.97 -15.74
C ASP A 197 -8.93 -10.98 -15.47
N PRO A 198 -8.10 -11.57 -16.37
CA PRO A 198 -6.65 -11.62 -16.20
C PRO A 198 -6.00 -10.25 -15.95
N SER A 199 -6.57 -9.16 -16.48
CA SER A 199 -6.08 -7.80 -16.28
C SER A 199 -6.32 -7.26 -14.86
N ARG A 200 -7.15 -7.95 -14.06
CA ARG A 200 -7.55 -7.55 -12.71
C ARG A 200 -6.94 -8.40 -11.60
N SER A 201 -6.07 -9.36 -11.94
CA SER A 201 -5.27 -10.04 -10.93
C SER A 201 -4.39 -9.03 -10.18
N TRP A 202 -4.25 -9.19 -8.85
CA TRP A 202 -3.49 -8.23 -8.05
C TRP A 202 -2.04 -8.01 -8.54
N PRO A 203 -1.31 -9.00 -9.11
CA PRO A 203 0.03 -8.76 -9.65
C PRO A 203 0.02 -7.80 -10.84
N VAL A 204 -0.98 -7.93 -11.72
CA VAL A 204 -1.13 -7.05 -12.90
C VAL A 204 -1.48 -5.64 -12.45
N LEU A 205 -2.44 -5.50 -11.53
CA LEU A 205 -2.84 -4.22 -10.99
C LEU A 205 -1.66 -3.52 -10.29
N LEU A 206 -0.89 -4.25 -9.47
CA LEU A 206 0.28 -3.70 -8.80
C LEU A 206 1.37 -3.28 -9.79
N ALA A 207 1.64 -4.09 -10.82
CA ALA A 207 2.61 -3.73 -11.85
C ALA A 207 2.20 -2.44 -12.60
N ARG A 208 0.90 -2.27 -12.86
CA ARG A 208 0.34 -1.04 -13.44
C ARG A 208 0.58 0.17 -12.54
N GLU A 209 0.25 0.07 -11.25
CA GLU A 209 0.47 1.15 -10.27
C GLU A 209 1.96 1.55 -10.18
N LEU A 210 2.88 0.59 -10.37
CA LEU A 210 4.32 0.81 -10.31
C LEU A 210 4.94 1.22 -11.66
N GLY A 211 4.19 1.21 -12.76
CA GLY A 211 4.68 1.46 -14.12
C GLY A 211 5.66 0.39 -14.62
N LEU A 212 5.45 -0.87 -14.26
CA LEU A 212 6.31 -2.01 -14.57
C LEU A 212 5.57 -3.07 -15.41
N ASP A 213 6.34 -3.95 -16.06
CA ASP A 213 5.80 -5.20 -16.58
C ASP A 213 5.73 -6.24 -15.44
N VAL A 214 4.83 -7.21 -15.52
CA VAL A 214 4.74 -8.27 -14.50
C VAL A 214 5.32 -9.57 -15.02
N VAL A 215 6.19 -10.20 -14.21
CA VAL A 215 6.52 -11.62 -14.35
C VAL A 215 5.86 -12.34 -13.19
N ASN A 216 4.70 -12.92 -13.44
CA ASN A 216 3.91 -13.60 -12.42
C ASN A 216 4.35 -15.07 -12.36
N GLN A 217 5.04 -15.49 -11.30
CA GLN A 217 5.36 -16.89 -11.01
C GLN A 217 4.45 -17.48 -9.92
N GLY A 218 3.24 -16.93 -9.76
CA GLY A 218 2.18 -17.50 -8.95
C GLY A 218 1.80 -18.92 -9.41
N LEU A 219 1.75 -19.88 -8.49
CA LEU A 219 1.52 -21.27 -8.83
C LEU A 219 0.57 -21.92 -7.83
N GLY A 220 -0.58 -22.43 -8.31
CA GLY A 220 -1.58 -23.08 -7.47
C GLY A 220 -0.99 -24.22 -6.63
N GLY A 221 -1.22 -24.18 -5.32
CA GLY A 221 -0.70 -25.16 -4.36
C GLY A 221 0.77 -24.96 -3.97
N GLN A 222 1.46 -23.92 -4.47
CA GLN A 222 2.88 -23.73 -4.18
C GLN A 222 3.12 -23.32 -2.72
N VAL A 223 4.14 -23.93 -2.13
CA VAL A 223 4.79 -23.51 -0.89
C VAL A 223 6.22 -23.08 -1.16
N PHE A 224 6.96 -22.61 -0.14
CA PHE A 224 8.39 -22.33 -0.30
C PHE A 224 9.14 -23.61 -0.72
N GLN A 225 9.75 -23.57 -1.91
CA GLN A 225 10.46 -24.70 -2.49
C GLN A 225 11.89 -24.28 -2.88
N PRO A 226 12.90 -24.56 -2.05
CA PRO A 226 14.30 -24.29 -2.39
C PRO A 226 14.72 -24.90 -3.73
N GLY A 227 15.48 -24.14 -4.52
CA GLY A 227 15.96 -24.49 -5.85
C GLY A 227 14.98 -24.21 -6.99
N SER A 228 13.76 -23.74 -6.71
CA SER A 228 12.79 -23.38 -7.75
C SER A 228 13.07 -22.02 -8.43
N LEU A 229 14.04 -21.24 -7.91
CA LEU A 229 14.49 -19.99 -8.54
C LEU A 229 15.68 -20.21 -9.50
N PHE A 230 16.21 -21.43 -9.57
CA PHE A 230 17.38 -21.74 -10.38
C PHE A 230 17.16 -21.44 -11.86
N GLY A 231 18.06 -20.63 -12.43
CA GLY A 231 18.03 -20.21 -13.83
C GLY A 231 17.10 -19.03 -14.13
N LEU A 232 16.34 -18.51 -13.16
CA LEU A 232 15.41 -17.39 -13.38
C LEU A 232 16.13 -16.10 -13.79
N LYS A 233 17.22 -15.74 -13.10
CA LYS A 233 17.95 -14.46 -13.27
C LYS A 233 18.34 -14.15 -14.72
N ALA A 234 18.57 -15.17 -15.55
CA ALA A 234 18.97 -14.98 -16.95
C ALA A 234 17.83 -14.49 -17.85
N GLY A 235 16.57 -14.67 -17.45
CA GLY A 235 15.39 -14.35 -18.28
C GLY A 235 14.58 -13.15 -17.82
N VAL A 236 15.04 -12.39 -16.80
CA VAL A 236 14.26 -11.30 -16.20
C VAL A 236 15.14 -10.09 -15.84
N ASP A 237 14.62 -8.88 -16.03
CA ASP A 237 15.19 -7.63 -15.50
C ASP A 237 14.25 -7.08 -14.42
N VAL A 238 14.58 -7.38 -13.16
CA VAL A 238 13.68 -7.17 -12.02
C VAL A 238 13.93 -5.80 -11.38
N ALA A 239 12.89 -4.96 -11.34
CA ALA A 239 12.88 -3.69 -10.60
C ALA A 239 12.50 -3.86 -9.13
N CYS A 240 11.56 -4.76 -8.84
CA CYS A 240 11.13 -5.08 -7.48
C CYS A 240 10.50 -6.48 -7.42
N ILE A 241 10.46 -7.05 -6.22
CA ILE A 241 9.98 -8.41 -5.98
C ILE A 241 8.85 -8.39 -4.96
N VAL A 242 7.83 -9.22 -5.17
CA VAL A 242 6.84 -9.58 -4.14
C VAL A 242 6.86 -11.09 -3.98
N VAL A 243 7.08 -11.57 -2.75
CA VAL A 243 6.88 -12.96 -2.34
C VAL A 243 5.58 -13.04 -1.56
N ALA A 244 4.63 -13.84 -2.03
CA ALA A 244 3.32 -14.06 -1.42
C ALA A 244 3.04 -15.58 -1.38
N LEU A 245 3.79 -16.28 -0.54
CA LEU A 245 3.74 -17.73 -0.36
C LEU A 245 3.44 -18.07 1.09
N GLY A 246 2.87 -19.26 1.30
CA GLY A 246 2.70 -19.85 2.62
C GLY A 246 1.27 -20.31 2.90
N ALA A 247 0.28 -19.78 2.17
CA ALA A 247 -1.13 -20.13 2.35
C ALA A 247 -1.34 -21.65 2.31
N ASN A 248 -0.69 -22.34 1.38
CA ASN A 248 -0.85 -23.77 1.17
C ASN A 248 -0.39 -24.67 2.33
N TYR A 249 0.42 -24.16 3.27
CA TYR A 249 0.77 -24.95 4.47
C TYR A 249 -0.46 -25.28 5.32
N ARG A 250 -1.58 -24.56 5.17
CA ARG A 250 -2.82 -24.83 5.91
C ARG A 250 -3.50 -26.14 5.55
N TYR A 251 -3.31 -26.66 4.35
CA TYR A 251 -4.17 -27.73 3.83
C TYR A 251 -3.74 -29.14 4.24
N GLU A 252 -2.49 -29.31 4.68
CA GLU A 252 -1.88 -30.62 4.91
C GLU A 252 -1.03 -30.67 6.18
N PRO A 253 -0.73 -31.86 6.73
CA PRO A 253 0.27 -31.98 7.80
C PRO A 253 1.62 -31.38 7.39
N CYS A 254 2.13 -30.47 8.20
CA CYS A 254 3.45 -29.88 7.98
C CYS A 254 4.13 -29.53 9.32
N ASP A 255 5.45 -29.72 9.37
CA ASP A 255 6.26 -29.52 10.56
C ASP A 255 6.97 -28.15 10.52
N ALA A 256 6.96 -27.44 11.64
CA ALA A 256 7.53 -26.09 11.75
C ALA A 256 9.03 -26.03 11.43
N ARG A 257 9.82 -27.05 11.80
CA ARG A 257 11.27 -27.08 11.53
C ARG A 257 11.54 -27.23 10.04
N ARG A 258 10.76 -28.08 9.35
CA ARG A 258 10.84 -28.22 7.89
C ARG A 258 10.45 -26.91 7.21
N VAL A 259 9.31 -26.32 7.58
CA VAL A 259 8.84 -25.06 6.99
C VAL A 259 9.86 -23.94 7.19
N MET A 260 10.39 -23.77 8.41
CA MET A 260 11.43 -22.77 8.69
C MET A 260 12.66 -22.94 7.79
N ARG A 261 13.12 -24.19 7.60
CA ARG A 261 14.27 -24.50 6.74
C ARG A 261 13.98 -24.17 5.28
N ASP A 262 12.81 -24.54 4.76
CA ASP A 262 12.44 -24.30 3.37
C ASP A 262 12.27 -22.80 3.09
N VAL A 263 11.64 -22.06 4.00
CA VAL A 263 11.55 -20.59 3.94
C VAL A 263 12.94 -19.96 3.96
N GLN A 264 13.80 -20.36 4.89
CA GLN A 264 15.16 -19.82 4.99
C GLN A 264 15.93 -20.04 3.70
N LEU A 265 16.01 -21.28 3.21
CA LEU A 265 16.80 -21.62 2.03
C LEU A 265 16.28 -20.93 0.76
N TYR A 266 14.96 -20.76 0.64
CA TYR A 266 14.34 -20.06 -0.47
C TYR A 266 14.66 -18.55 -0.46
N LEU A 267 14.53 -17.89 0.70
CA LEU A 267 14.85 -16.46 0.83
C LEU A 267 16.36 -16.20 0.71
N ASP A 268 17.21 -17.11 1.21
CA ASP A 268 18.65 -17.09 0.99
C ASP A 268 19.00 -17.17 -0.51
N GLU A 269 18.30 -18.02 -1.28
CA GLU A 269 18.47 -18.13 -2.73
C GLU A 269 18.03 -16.85 -3.44
N LEU A 270 16.85 -16.32 -3.08
CA LEU A 270 16.32 -15.08 -3.64
C LEU A 270 17.28 -13.90 -3.40
N SER A 271 17.78 -13.79 -2.17
CA SER A 271 18.75 -12.76 -1.77
C SER A 271 20.06 -12.86 -2.54
N ARG A 272 20.54 -14.06 -2.87
CA ARG A 272 21.75 -14.23 -3.70
C ARG A 272 21.51 -13.81 -5.15
N LEU A 273 20.31 -14.07 -5.69
CA LEU A 273 19.98 -13.68 -7.05
C LEU A 273 19.80 -12.17 -7.19
N TRP A 274 19.19 -11.51 -6.20
CA TRP A 274 18.96 -10.06 -6.19
C TRP A 274 19.23 -9.44 -4.81
N PRO A 275 20.50 -9.20 -4.46
CA PRO A 275 20.88 -8.64 -3.15
C PRO A 275 20.43 -7.18 -2.96
N ASP A 276 20.29 -6.42 -4.05
CA ASP A 276 20.02 -4.97 -4.01
C ASP A 276 18.60 -4.59 -4.48
N VAL A 277 17.77 -5.58 -4.83
CA VAL A 277 16.39 -5.33 -5.30
C VAL A 277 15.45 -5.35 -4.11
N LEU A 278 14.67 -4.28 -3.95
CA LEU A 278 13.62 -4.20 -2.94
C LEU A 278 12.65 -5.38 -3.09
N CYS A 279 12.51 -6.15 -2.02
CA CYS A 279 11.68 -7.35 -1.98
C CYS A 279 10.68 -7.26 -0.83
N LEU A 280 9.39 -7.19 -1.15
CA LEU A 280 8.33 -7.32 -0.15
C LEU A 280 8.01 -8.81 0.03
N VAL A 281 8.03 -9.30 1.25
CA VAL A 281 7.67 -10.68 1.58
C VAL A 281 6.43 -10.64 2.46
N ALA A 282 5.29 -10.90 1.84
CA ALA A 282 4.01 -11.03 2.51
C ALA A 282 3.87 -12.43 3.10
N ASP A 283 3.54 -12.51 4.38
CA ASP A 283 2.96 -13.74 4.93
C ASP A 283 1.52 -13.95 4.39
N PRO A 284 0.87 -15.09 4.68
CA PRO A 284 -0.41 -15.40 4.07
C PRO A 284 -1.50 -14.34 4.33
N LEU A 285 -2.37 -14.14 3.33
CA LEU A 285 -3.53 -13.27 3.43
C LEU A 285 -4.52 -13.76 4.50
N TRP A 286 -5.43 -12.89 4.91
CA TRP A 286 -6.58 -13.33 5.72
C TRP A 286 -7.43 -14.32 4.94
N HIS A 287 -7.88 -15.37 5.62
CA HIS A 287 -8.86 -16.33 5.16
C HIS A 287 -9.90 -16.61 6.26
N ASP A 288 -11.04 -17.14 5.88
CA ASP A 288 -12.10 -17.52 6.82
C ASP A 288 -11.81 -18.91 7.44
N GLU A 289 -11.06 -18.91 8.55
CA GLU A 289 -10.72 -20.12 9.33
C GLU A 289 -11.97 -20.83 9.89
N GLY A 290 -13.08 -20.11 10.09
CA GLY A 290 -14.33 -20.71 10.54
C GLY A 290 -15.04 -21.50 9.44
N ARG A 291 -15.01 -20.98 8.21
CA ARG A 291 -15.60 -21.64 7.04
C ARG A 291 -14.75 -22.79 6.51
N TRP A 292 -13.44 -22.62 6.48
CA TRP A 292 -12.50 -23.67 6.09
C TRP A 292 -11.34 -23.72 7.09
N PRO A 293 -11.40 -24.60 8.10
CA PRO A 293 -10.35 -24.70 9.09
C PRO A 293 -9.02 -25.20 8.51
N SER A 294 -7.93 -24.73 9.09
CA SER A 294 -6.61 -25.26 8.79
C SER A 294 -6.47 -26.70 9.29
N HIS A 295 -5.68 -27.51 8.59
CA HIS A 295 -5.46 -28.91 8.91
C HIS A 295 -4.86 -29.03 10.34
N PRO A 296 -5.40 -29.88 11.23
CA PRO A 296 -5.03 -29.89 12.65
C PRO A 296 -3.58 -30.33 12.94
N ARG A 297 -2.93 -31.00 11.99
CA ARG A 297 -1.50 -31.39 12.05
C ARG A 297 -0.58 -30.45 11.26
N SER A 298 -1.08 -29.30 10.82
CA SER A 298 -0.28 -28.26 10.17
C SER A 298 0.35 -27.32 11.22
N CYS A 299 1.56 -26.83 10.96
CA CYS A 299 2.17 -25.74 11.72
C CYS A 299 1.68 -24.34 11.28
N TRP A 300 0.57 -24.26 10.53
CA TRP A 300 -0.01 -23.04 9.96
C TRP A 300 0.09 -21.79 10.85
N ARG A 301 -0.27 -21.90 12.14
CA ARG A 301 -0.26 -20.77 13.08
C ARG A 301 1.12 -20.16 13.31
N GLU A 302 2.18 -20.92 13.05
CA GLU A 302 3.57 -20.47 13.18
C GLU A 302 4.09 -19.83 11.88
N VAL A 303 3.48 -20.11 10.73
CA VAL A 303 3.97 -19.71 9.40
C VAL A 303 4.27 -18.21 9.29
N PRO A 304 3.39 -17.27 9.73
CA PRO A 304 3.70 -15.85 9.68
C PRO A 304 4.98 -15.47 10.44
N ARG A 305 5.13 -16.00 11.66
CA ARG A 305 6.33 -15.77 12.47
C ARG A 305 7.58 -16.38 11.83
N LEU A 306 7.48 -17.57 11.27
CA LEU A 306 8.60 -18.23 10.60
C LEU A 306 9.08 -17.42 9.40
N ILE A 307 8.15 -16.90 8.58
CA ILE A 307 8.45 -16.01 7.45
C ILE A 307 9.12 -14.72 7.95
N ALA A 308 8.48 -13.99 8.87
CA ALA A 308 9.02 -12.73 9.39
C ALA A 308 10.43 -12.87 9.97
N THR A 309 10.68 -13.98 10.69
CA THR A 309 12.01 -14.28 11.26
C THR A 309 13.08 -14.42 10.18
N GLN A 310 12.78 -15.09 9.06
CA GLN A 310 13.78 -15.25 7.99
C GLN A 310 13.94 -13.99 7.16
N VAL A 311 12.86 -13.23 6.93
CA VAL A 311 12.91 -11.94 6.23
C VAL A 311 13.83 -10.94 6.92
N ALA A 312 13.80 -10.87 8.26
CA ALA A 312 14.62 -9.95 9.05
C ALA A 312 16.14 -10.16 8.89
N ARG A 313 16.57 -11.27 8.27
CA ARG A 313 17.98 -11.59 8.01
C ARG A 313 18.53 -10.89 6.76
N HIS A 314 17.68 -10.27 5.95
CA HIS A 314 18.02 -9.71 4.65
C HIS A 314 17.72 -8.21 4.58
N GLY A 315 18.75 -7.38 4.35
CA GLY A 315 18.64 -5.92 4.40
C GLY A 315 17.74 -5.31 3.31
N GLN A 316 17.57 -5.98 2.17
CA GLN A 316 16.72 -5.56 1.05
C GLN A 316 15.29 -6.09 1.13
N MET A 317 15.00 -7.01 2.07
CA MET A 317 13.67 -7.57 2.24
C MET A 317 12.88 -6.79 3.29
N ARG A 318 11.57 -6.66 3.08
CA ARG A 318 10.63 -6.08 4.04
C ARG A 318 9.49 -7.05 4.26
N HIS A 319 9.22 -7.38 5.52
CA HIS A 319 8.08 -8.21 5.88
C HIS A 319 6.80 -7.38 5.75
N VAL A 320 5.76 -8.00 5.22
CA VAL A 320 4.41 -7.42 5.11
C VAL A 320 3.45 -8.39 5.79
N GLU A 321 2.65 -7.89 6.72
CA GLU A 321 1.58 -8.67 7.34
C GLU A 321 0.45 -8.85 6.32
N GLY A 322 0.37 -10.02 5.70
CA GLY A 322 -0.57 -10.35 4.62
C GLY A 322 -2.02 -10.27 5.08
N SER A 323 -2.29 -10.55 6.36
CA SER A 323 -3.60 -10.37 6.99
C SER A 323 -4.13 -8.92 6.87
N ARG A 324 -3.24 -7.93 6.70
CA ARG A 324 -3.59 -6.51 6.51
C ARG A 324 -3.70 -6.11 5.05
N LEU A 325 -3.31 -6.95 4.09
CA LEU A 325 -3.45 -6.64 2.66
C LEU A 325 -4.88 -6.77 2.16
N ILE A 326 -5.76 -7.41 2.93
CA ILE A 326 -7.18 -7.57 2.61
C ILE A 326 -8.02 -7.47 3.89
N ASP A 327 -9.21 -6.87 3.83
CA ASP A 327 -10.10 -6.82 4.99
C ASP A 327 -10.65 -8.20 5.32
N HIS A 328 -10.95 -8.41 6.61
CA HIS A 328 -11.41 -9.70 7.13
C HIS A 328 -12.90 -9.92 6.85
N ARG A 329 -13.26 -9.98 5.57
CA ARG A 329 -14.65 -10.09 5.09
C ARG A 329 -14.74 -11.03 3.89
N SER A 330 -15.60 -12.04 4.01
CA SER A 330 -15.84 -13.03 2.95
C SER A 330 -16.39 -12.43 1.64
N SER A 331 -16.99 -11.24 1.68
CA SER A 331 -17.44 -10.51 0.48
C SER A 331 -16.30 -10.08 -0.46
N LEU A 332 -15.05 -10.11 0.01
CA LEU A 332 -13.86 -9.87 -0.81
C LEU A 332 -13.28 -11.14 -1.43
N MET A 333 -13.85 -12.31 -1.09
CA MET A 333 -13.42 -13.62 -1.58
C MET A 333 -14.43 -14.17 -2.58
N ALA A 334 -13.98 -14.66 -3.73
CA ALA A 334 -14.86 -15.21 -4.75
C ALA A 334 -15.41 -16.59 -4.36
N ASP A 335 -14.60 -17.41 -3.68
CA ASP A 335 -15.02 -18.69 -3.09
C ASP A 335 -15.66 -18.52 -1.70
N GLY A 336 -15.62 -17.30 -1.17
CA GLY A 336 -16.15 -16.91 0.13
C GLY A 336 -15.26 -17.31 1.32
N PHE A 337 -14.02 -17.78 1.12
CA PHE A 337 -13.11 -18.12 2.22
C PHE A 337 -11.64 -17.74 2.02
N GLU A 338 -11.06 -17.76 0.80
CA GLU A 338 -9.61 -17.57 0.62
C GLU A 338 -9.25 -16.77 -0.64
N HIS A 339 -9.83 -17.10 -1.79
CA HIS A 339 -9.37 -16.52 -3.05
C HIS A 339 -10.03 -15.15 -3.30
N PRO A 340 -9.26 -14.06 -3.44
CA PRO A 340 -9.83 -12.72 -3.60
C PRO A 340 -10.58 -12.58 -4.92
N ASN A 341 -11.74 -11.94 -4.88
CA ASN A 341 -12.44 -11.50 -6.08
C ASN A 341 -11.79 -10.23 -6.66
N ALA A 342 -12.42 -9.61 -7.66
CA ALA A 342 -11.89 -8.39 -8.29
C ALA A 342 -11.72 -7.20 -7.30
N GLU A 343 -12.59 -7.06 -6.29
CA GLU A 343 -12.41 -6.02 -5.26
C GLU A 343 -11.27 -6.38 -4.31
N GLY A 344 -11.21 -7.64 -3.84
CA GLY A 344 -10.10 -8.12 -3.01
C GLY A 344 -8.74 -7.93 -3.69
N SER A 345 -8.65 -8.27 -4.98
CA SER A 345 -7.43 -8.11 -5.79
C SER A 345 -7.02 -6.63 -5.93
N ARG A 346 -7.99 -5.72 -6.12
CA ARG A 346 -7.73 -4.27 -6.13
C ARG A 346 -7.23 -3.78 -4.78
N GLN A 347 -7.83 -4.23 -3.68
CA GLN A 347 -7.39 -3.84 -2.34
C GLN A 347 -5.95 -4.29 -2.04
N ILE A 348 -5.61 -5.54 -2.38
CA ILE A 348 -4.25 -6.07 -2.23
C ILE A 348 -3.25 -5.22 -3.02
N ALA A 349 -3.55 -4.91 -4.28
CA ALA A 349 -2.68 -4.11 -5.14
C ALA A 349 -2.47 -2.68 -4.59
N ARG A 350 -3.54 -1.98 -4.18
CA ARG A 350 -3.45 -0.63 -3.58
C ARG A 350 -2.58 -0.64 -2.32
N ARG A 351 -2.79 -1.61 -1.43
CA ARG A 351 -2.05 -1.73 -0.16
C ARG A 351 -0.58 -2.06 -0.37
N LEU A 352 -0.25 -2.98 -1.29
CA LEU A 352 1.15 -3.24 -1.67
C LEU A 352 1.82 -2.03 -2.32
N SER A 353 1.10 -1.27 -3.16
CA SER A 353 1.61 -0.03 -3.77
C SER A 353 2.01 0.99 -2.71
N LEU A 354 1.18 1.18 -1.68
CA LEU A 354 1.52 2.03 -0.53
C LEU A 354 2.80 1.57 0.19
N VAL A 355 2.93 0.28 0.46
CA VAL A 355 4.15 -0.25 1.08
C VAL A 355 5.36 0.06 0.19
N PHE A 356 5.29 -0.16 -1.12
CA PHE A 356 6.36 0.24 -2.05
C PHE A 356 6.67 1.74 -1.99
N ALA A 357 5.66 2.61 -1.92
CA ALA A 357 5.84 4.06 -1.82
C ALA A 357 6.65 4.46 -0.57
N THR A 358 6.41 3.79 0.57
CA THR A 358 7.18 4.01 1.81
C THR A 358 8.65 3.61 1.68
N GLN A 359 8.99 2.67 0.81
CA GLN A 359 10.33 2.10 0.70
C GLN A 359 11.16 2.68 -0.46
N ARG A 360 10.53 3.03 -1.59
CA ARG A 360 11.23 3.44 -2.82
C ARG A 360 11.67 4.91 -2.83
N THR A 361 11.02 5.74 -2.03
CA THR A 361 11.33 7.17 -1.93
C THR A 361 12.23 7.41 -0.72
N ASP A 362 13.17 8.33 -0.78
CA ASP A 362 13.91 8.77 0.41
C ASP A 362 13.08 9.76 1.25
N GLU A 363 13.39 9.90 2.53
CA GLU A 363 12.67 10.80 3.44
C GLU A 363 12.69 12.26 2.95
N PRO A 364 13.83 12.85 2.53
CA PRO A 364 13.85 14.20 1.97
C PRO A 364 12.92 14.38 0.77
N SER A 365 12.86 13.41 -0.14
CA SER A 365 11.94 13.43 -1.29
C SER A 365 10.48 13.35 -0.86
N ARG A 366 10.14 12.50 0.13
CA ARG A 366 8.79 12.47 0.72
C ARG A 366 8.44 13.80 1.39
N ARG A 367 9.36 14.41 2.14
CA ARG A 367 9.15 15.70 2.79
C ARG A 367 8.89 16.82 1.80
N ARG A 368 9.66 16.90 0.70
CA ARG A 368 9.41 17.89 -0.36
C ARG A 368 8.01 17.73 -0.97
N ARG A 369 7.60 16.49 -1.22
CA ARG A 369 6.27 16.19 -1.76
C ARG A 369 5.16 16.54 -0.75
N ALA A 370 5.31 16.15 0.51
CA ALA A 370 4.39 16.50 1.58
C ALA A 370 4.25 18.02 1.74
N ALA A 371 5.35 18.77 1.70
CA ALA A 371 5.33 20.23 1.73
C ALA A 371 4.56 20.85 0.56
N ALA A 372 4.62 20.24 -0.63
CA ALA A 372 3.83 20.68 -1.78
C ALA A 372 2.34 20.42 -1.58
N LEU A 373 1.98 19.22 -1.07
CA LEU A 373 0.59 18.84 -0.78
C LEU A 373 -0.05 19.73 0.30
N MET A 374 0.73 20.16 1.30
CA MET A 374 0.23 21.02 2.38
C MET A 374 -0.14 22.44 1.94
N LYS A 375 0.24 22.89 0.73
CA LYS A 375 -0.11 24.23 0.23
C LYS A 375 -1.61 24.40 0.00
N ASP A 376 -2.25 23.34 -0.49
CA ASP A 376 -3.68 23.32 -0.85
C ASP A 376 -4.51 22.52 0.17
N ALA A 377 -3.88 22.05 1.25
CA ALA A 377 -4.52 21.22 2.25
C ALA A 377 -5.50 22.04 3.13
N PRO A 378 -6.58 21.42 3.64
CA PRO A 378 -7.49 22.05 4.59
C PRO A 378 -6.78 22.59 5.84
N ARG A 379 -7.38 23.59 6.51
CA ARG A 379 -6.78 24.23 7.70
C ARG A 379 -6.46 23.25 8.85
N ARG A 380 -7.25 22.18 8.99
CA ARG A 380 -7.01 21.10 9.96
C ARG A 380 -5.67 20.38 9.74
N CYS A 381 -5.03 20.54 8.58
CA CYS A 381 -3.69 20.02 8.27
C CYS A 381 -2.54 20.88 8.80
N LEU A 382 -2.82 22.00 9.49
CA LEU A 382 -1.80 22.85 10.10
C LEU A 382 -0.78 22.07 10.96
N PRO A 383 -1.16 21.07 11.79
CA PRO A 383 -0.20 20.26 12.53
C PRO A 383 0.86 19.62 11.61
N LEU A 384 0.43 18.93 10.54
CA LEU A 384 1.35 18.34 9.56
C LEU A 384 2.20 19.40 8.85
N ALA A 385 1.60 20.51 8.43
CA ALA A 385 2.32 21.59 7.77
C ALA A 385 3.45 22.15 8.66
N GLN A 386 3.19 22.33 9.96
CA GLN A 386 4.20 22.78 10.92
C GLN A 386 5.26 21.70 11.19
N MET A 387 4.88 20.42 11.33
CA MET A 387 5.84 19.32 11.48
C MET A 387 6.79 19.21 10.28
N ILE A 388 6.26 19.39 9.05
CA ILE A 388 7.02 19.34 7.81
C ILE A 388 7.97 20.54 7.72
N GLN A 389 7.45 21.76 7.91
CA GLN A 389 8.20 23.02 7.81
C GLN A 389 9.36 23.08 8.82
N ARG A 390 9.12 22.58 10.04
CA ARG A 390 10.07 22.64 11.17
C ARG A 390 10.93 21.38 11.31
N SER A 391 10.78 20.40 10.41
CA SER A 391 11.47 19.11 10.47
C SER A 391 11.30 18.37 11.81
N LEU A 392 10.09 18.38 12.35
CA LEU A 392 9.77 17.78 13.67
C LEU A 392 9.33 16.31 13.60
N ALA A 393 9.01 15.81 12.42
CA ALA A 393 8.51 14.45 12.22
C ALA A 393 9.13 13.83 10.98
N THR A 394 9.38 12.52 11.01
CA THR A 394 9.75 11.74 9.82
C THR A 394 8.52 11.57 8.93
N ILE A 395 8.64 11.88 7.65
CA ILE A 395 7.54 11.65 6.70
C ILE A 395 7.61 10.21 6.21
N GLU A 396 6.61 9.41 6.58
CA GLU A 396 6.56 7.97 6.27
C GLU A 396 5.81 7.71 4.96
N LEU A 397 4.77 8.48 4.69
CA LEU A 397 4.01 8.46 3.43
C LEU A 397 3.74 9.89 2.97
N ALA A 398 3.90 10.12 1.67
CA ALA A 398 3.45 11.32 1.00
C ALA A 398 2.96 10.93 -0.39
N GLU A 399 1.67 10.74 -0.54
CA GLU A 399 1.02 10.48 -1.83
C GLU A 399 -0.03 11.56 -2.08
N ARG A 400 -0.41 11.79 -3.34
CA ARG A 400 -1.46 12.76 -3.62
C ARG A 400 -2.71 12.36 -2.83
N GLY A 401 -3.19 13.27 -1.99
CA GLY A 401 -4.35 13.04 -1.15
C GLY A 401 -4.10 12.24 0.13
N CYS A 402 -2.84 11.94 0.51
CA CYS A 402 -2.53 11.35 1.81
C CYS A 402 -1.10 11.65 2.31
N VAL A 403 -0.98 12.05 3.58
CA VAL A 403 0.32 12.22 4.25
C VAL A 403 0.28 11.56 5.62
N VAL A 404 1.33 10.78 5.93
CA VAL A 404 1.57 10.18 7.25
C VAL A 404 2.94 10.63 7.75
N ALA A 405 2.98 11.16 8.96
CA ALA A 405 4.21 11.61 9.61
C ALA A 405 4.32 11.03 11.03
N ARG A 406 5.53 10.70 11.47
CA ARG A 406 5.81 10.21 12.83
C ARG A 406 6.72 11.15 13.59
N THR A 407 6.30 11.55 14.79
CA THR A 407 7.12 12.34 15.72
C THR A 407 8.05 11.46 16.57
N PRO A 408 9.11 12.01 17.19
CA PRO A 408 10.08 11.24 17.97
C PRO A 408 9.52 10.48 19.18
N ASP A 409 8.38 10.91 19.70
CA ASP A 409 7.62 10.24 20.76
C ASP A 409 6.78 9.05 20.24
N GLY A 410 6.83 8.78 18.95
CA GLY A 410 6.21 7.61 18.31
C GLY A 410 4.79 7.84 17.80
N ILE A 411 4.21 9.03 17.98
CA ILE A 411 2.86 9.35 17.53
C ILE A 411 2.86 9.51 16.00
N GLN A 412 1.88 8.89 15.33
CA GLN A 412 1.66 9.09 13.90
C GLN A 412 0.52 10.07 13.66
N THR A 413 0.72 11.05 12.78
CA THR A 413 -0.33 11.96 12.32
C THR A 413 -0.66 11.64 10.87
N ILE A 414 -1.94 11.47 10.56
CA ILE A 414 -2.43 11.15 9.23
C ILE A 414 -3.47 12.17 8.75
N TRP A 415 -3.32 12.58 7.50
CA TRP A 415 -4.31 13.29 6.72
C TRP A 415 -4.57 12.54 5.41
N ALA A 416 -5.83 12.46 4.97
CA ALA A 416 -6.18 11.99 3.64
C ALA A 416 -7.50 12.59 3.12
N ASP A 417 -7.51 13.18 1.93
CA ASP A 417 -8.74 13.68 1.30
C ASP A 417 -9.51 12.61 0.52
N ASP A 418 -8.85 11.49 0.18
CA ASP A 418 -9.45 10.28 -0.33
C ASP A 418 -9.63 9.25 0.80
N ALA A 419 -10.88 8.90 1.10
CA ALA A 419 -11.22 8.00 2.20
C ALA A 419 -10.65 6.58 2.01
N GLN A 420 -10.57 6.09 0.77
CA GLN A 420 -10.07 4.75 0.48
C GLN A 420 -8.55 4.69 0.65
N LEU A 421 -7.83 5.70 0.18
CA LEU A 421 -6.39 5.87 0.37
C LEU A 421 -6.06 6.04 1.85
N GLY A 422 -6.82 6.89 2.58
CA GLY A 422 -6.65 7.07 4.02
C GLY A 422 -6.87 5.77 4.80
N ARG A 423 -7.88 4.99 4.43
CA ARG A 423 -8.15 3.66 5.00
C ARG A 423 -7.03 2.65 4.70
N ASP A 424 -6.51 2.64 3.48
CA ASP A 424 -5.40 1.75 3.12
C ASP A 424 -4.08 2.17 3.80
N ALA A 425 -3.85 3.48 4.00
CA ALA A 425 -2.73 4.00 4.78
C ALA A 425 -2.85 3.67 6.28
N LEU A 426 -4.05 3.73 6.86
CA LEU A 426 -4.31 3.25 8.22
C LEU A 426 -3.97 1.77 8.38
N ALA A 427 -4.31 0.94 7.39
CA ALA A 427 -4.03 -0.49 7.45
C ALA A 427 -2.53 -0.82 7.31
N MET A 428 -1.83 -0.10 6.42
CA MET A 428 -0.48 -0.50 5.97
C MET A 428 0.66 0.34 6.50
N VAL A 429 0.41 1.58 6.92
CA VAL A 429 1.45 2.54 7.32
C VAL A 429 1.31 2.93 8.78
N VAL A 430 0.07 3.04 9.30
CA VAL A 430 -0.17 3.36 10.70
C VAL A 430 -0.03 2.11 11.57
N ASP A 431 1.04 2.07 12.37
CA ASP A 431 1.36 0.99 13.30
C ASP A 431 1.49 1.46 14.76
N ALA A 432 1.49 2.79 14.98
CA ALA A 432 1.60 3.40 16.29
C ALA A 432 0.39 3.03 17.16
N PRO A 433 0.59 2.86 18.48
CA PRO A 433 -0.52 2.65 19.41
C PRO A 433 -1.40 3.89 19.60
N LEU A 434 -0.90 5.06 19.18
CA LEU A 434 -1.55 6.37 19.25
C LEU A 434 -1.34 7.11 17.93
N ALA A 435 -2.42 7.60 17.33
CA ALA A 435 -2.38 8.41 16.13
C ALA A 435 -3.26 9.65 16.24
N VAL A 436 -2.93 10.69 15.47
CA VAL A 436 -3.76 11.88 15.27
C VAL A 436 -4.40 11.80 13.89
N LEU A 437 -5.73 11.76 13.85
CA LEU A 437 -6.49 11.82 12.61
C LEU A 437 -6.88 13.27 12.33
N LEU A 438 -6.50 13.75 11.15
CA LEU A 438 -6.87 15.09 10.68
C LEU A 438 -8.09 15.06 9.75
N GLU A 439 -8.79 13.93 9.70
CA GLU A 439 -9.97 13.69 8.86
C GLU A 439 -11.00 12.84 9.62
N PRO A 440 -12.18 13.41 9.95
CA PRO A 440 -13.17 12.72 10.78
C PRO A 440 -13.74 11.46 10.16
N CYS A 441 -13.79 11.39 8.83
CA CYS A 441 -14.29 10.22 8.11
C CYS A 441 -13.45 8.96 8.37
N LEU A 442 -12.18 9.12 8.75
CA LEU A 442 -11.26 8.02 9.00
C LEU A 442 -11.38 7.42 10.42
N VAL A 443 -12.11 8.05 11.34
CA VAL A 443 -12.22 7.57 12.74
C VAL A 443 -12.76 6.15 12.81
N ARG A 444 -13.82 5.87 12.05
CA ARG A 444 -14.42 4.53 11.98
C ARG A 444 -13.44 3.51 11.39
N ASP A 445 -12.71 3.90 10.34
CA ASP A 445 -11.76 3.03 9.68
C ASP A 445 -10.54 2.74 10.58
N ALA A 446 -10.05 3.71 11.35
CA ALA A 446 -8.96 3.51 12.29
C ALA A 446 -9.29 2.43 13.33
N GLY A 447 -10.54 2.39 13.82
CA GLY A 447 -11.03 1.30 14.67
C GLY A 447 -11.09 -0.04 13.95
N LEU A 448 -11.57 -0.07 12.70
CA LEU A 448 -11.78 -1.30 11.94
C LEU A 448 -10.49 -1.95 11.40
N VAL A 449 -9.51 -1.16 10.96
CA VAL A 449 -8.30 -1.69 10.29
C VAL A 449 -7.03 -1.57 11.12
N ALA A 450 -6.97 -0.64 12.09
CA ALA A 450 -5.79 -0.44 12.92
C ALA A 450 -6.03 -0.75 14.42
N GLY A 451 -7.28 -1.06 14.80
CA GLY A 451 -7.67 -1.33 16.19
C GLY A 451 -7.59 -0.11 17.11
N LEU A 452 -7.60 1.10 16.54
CA LEU A 452 -7.55 2.37 17.27
C LEU A 452 -8.98 2.83 17.58
N THR A 453 -9.51 2.43 18.73
CA THR A 453 -10.93 2.54 19.09
C THR A 453 -11.23 3.57 20.16
N ASP A 454 -10.25 3.99 20.97
CA ASP A 454 -10.43 5.06 21.94
C ASP A 454 -10.21 6.42 21.25
N VAL A 455 -11.19 7.31 21.33
CA VAL A 455 -11.25 8.55 20.52
C VAL A 455 -11.31 9.77 21.43
N ALA A 456 -10.32 10.64 21.33
CA ALA A 456 -10.23 11.89 22.07
C ALA A 456 -10.21 13.10 21.10
N PRO A 457 -11.38 13.73 20.82
CA PRO A 457 -11.45 14.91 19.97
C PRO A 457 -10.84 16.14 20.66
N PHE A 458 -10.25 17.04 19.87
CA PHE A 458 -9.67 18.29 20.37
C PHE A 458 -9.91 19.45 19.41
N HIS A 459 -9.94 20.66 19.95
CA HIS A 459 -9.95 21.88 19.15
C HIS A 459 -8.54 22.21 18.66
N LEU A 460 -8.35 22.27 17.35
CA LEU A 460 -7.17 22.90 16.77
C LEU A 460 -7.28 24.42 16.90
N CYS A 461 -6.37 25.01 17.67
CA CYS A 461 -6.32 26.45 17.90
C CYS A 461 -5.10 27.06 17.21
N SER A 462 -5.24 28.11 16.40
CA SER A 462 -4.14 28.69 15.62
C SER A 462 -4.10 30.22 15.66
N TYR A 463 -2.90 30.78 15.71
CA TYR A 463 -2.66 32.22 15.57
C TYR A 463 -2.23 32.54 14.14
N GLU A 464 -3.19 32.89 13.29
CA GLU A 464 -2.98 33.07 11.85
C GLU A 464 -2.50 34.49 11.47
N ARG A 465 -2.23 35.36 12.45
CA ARG A 465 -1.76 36.73 12.23
C ARG A 465 -0.24 36.76 12.34
N THR A 466 0.40 37.73 11.67
CA THR A 466 1.85 37.96 11.75
C THR A 466 2.27 38.95 12.84
N ARG A 467 1.31 39.72 13.39
CA ARG A 467 1.58 40.74 14.39
C ARG A 467 1.86 40.09 15.75
N ALA A 468 2.99 40.47 16.37
CA ALA A 468 3.31 40.09 17.74
C ALA A 468 2.26 40.60 18.75
N LEU A 469 1.96 39.78 19.75
CA LEU A 469 1.09 40.10 20.86
C LEU A 469 1.80 41.02 21.86
N THR A 470 1.05 41.91 22.51
CA THR A 470 1.57 42.71 23.62
C THR A 470 1.45 41.92 24.93
N PRO A 471 2.56 41.52 25.58
CA PRO A 471 2.50 40.82 26.86
C PRO A 471 1.98 41.75 27.97
N PRO A 472 1.33 41.21 29.03
CA PRO A 472 0.96 41.98 30.20
C PRO A 472 2.17 42.68 30.83
N ARG A 473 2.00 43.92 31.28
CA ARG A 473 3.08 44.69 31.92
C ARG A 473 3.42 44.12 33.30
N GLY A 474 4.70 44.18 33.67
CA GLY A 474 5.18 43.80 35.01
C GLY A 474 5.26 42.30 35.27
N LEU A 475 5.08 41.45 34.25
CA LEU A 475 5.21 40.01 34.36
C LEU A 475 6.44 39.55 33.57
N GLU A 476 7.49 39.10 34.27
CA GLU A 476 8.73 38.61 33.67
C GLU A 476 8.54 37.20 33.12
N VAL A 477 8.86 36.99 31.84
CA VAL A 477 8.87 35.65 31.22
C VAL A 477 10.22 35.45 30.53
N ARG A 478 10.89 34.34 30.83
CA ARG A 478 12.21 34.00 30.25
C ARG A 478 12.36 32.48 30.06
N PRO A 479 13.30 32.02 29.21
CA PRO A 479 13.59 30.60 29.08
C PRO A 479 14.00 29.97 30.41
N LEU A 480 13.53 28.74 30.62
CA LEU A 480 14.01 27.86 31.67
C LEU A 480 15.21 27.05 31.17
N ASP A 481 16.02 26.59 32.13
CA ASP A 481 17.14 25.68 31.91
C ASP A 481 16.95 24.37 32.69
N GLU A 482 17.87 23.42 32.53
CA GLU A 482 17.80 22.11 33.19
C GLU A 482 17.69 22.18 34.72
N SER A 483 18.14 23.26 35.39
CA SER A 483 18.03 23.39 36.84
C SER A 483 16.57 23.48 37.32
N HIS A 484 15.64 23.78 36.40
CA HIS A 484 14.22 23.88 36.67
C HIS A 484 13.47 22.55 36.49
N LEU A 485 14.13 21.49 36.00
CA LEU A 485 13.50 20.19 35.72
C LEU A 485 12.69 19.63 36.90
N PRO A 486 13.18 19.64 38.16
CA PRO A 486 12.40 19.12 39.29
C PRO A 486 11.08 19.86 39.50
N LYS A 487 11.06 21.19 39.29
CA LYS A 487 9.84 22.00 39.43
C LYS A 487 8.87 21.81 38.28
N VAL A 488 9.38 21.61 37.06
CA VAL A 488 8.56 21.33 35.89
C VAL A 488 7.88 19.97 36.04
N LEU A 489 8.64 18.93 36.42
CA LEU A 489 8.10 17.59 36.68
C LEU A 489 7.02 17.59 37.76
N ALA A 490 7.29 18.22 38.91
CA ALA A 490 6.33 18.28 40.01
C ALA A 490 5.09 19.14 39.70
N GLY A 491 5.24 20.09 38.77
CA GLY A 491 4.21 21.07 38.45
C GLY A 491 3.36 20.73 37.24
N TYR A 492 3.73 19.70 36.45
CA TYR A 492 2.99 19.33 35.25
C TYR A 492 1.82 18.42 35.59
N ALA A 493 0.60 18.85 35.25
CA ALA A 493 -0.61 18.07 35.55
C ALA A 493 -0.75 16.78 34.73
N HIS A 494 -0.02 16.68 33.61
CA HIS A 494 -0.09 15.56 32.68
C HIS A 494 1.29 14.97 32.36
N PRO A 495 2.02 14.46 33.37
CA PRO A 495 3.35 13.88 33.16
C PRO A 495 3.32 12.67 32.21
N GLU A 496 2.16 12.04 31.99
CA GLU A 496 1.96 10.95 31.03
C GLU A 496 2.21 11.35 29.56
N TYR A 497 2.15 12.65 29.23
CA TYR A 497 2.35 13.13 27.85
C TYR A 497 3.80 13.43 27.48
N THR A 498 4.75 13.21 28.39
CA THR A 498 6.17 13.45 28.12
C THR A 498 7.07 12.61 29.02
N SER A 499 8.23 12.18 28.52
CA SER A 499 9.25 11.58 29.37
C SER A 499 10.09 12.66 30.08
N GLU A 500 10.74 12.30 31.20
CA GLU A 500 11.74 13.17 31.84
C GLU A 500 12.86 13.53 30.86
N ALA A 501 13.32 12.57 30.04
CA ALA A 501 14.35 12.80 29.03
C ALA A 501 13.90 13.83 28.00
N ALA A 502 12.65 13.78 27.54
CA ALA A 502 12.10 14.77 26.61
C ALA A 502 11.99 16.16 27.25
N LEU A 503 11.54 16.25 28.51
CA LEU A 503 11.50 17.52 29.24
C LEU A 503 12.90 18.12 29.43
N ARG A 504 13.88 17.29 29.77
CA ARG A 504 15.28 17.71 29.91
C ARG A 504 15.82 18.27 28.58
N ALA A 505 15.54 17.62 27.45
CA ALA A 505 15.93 18.11 26.14
C ALA A 505 15.29 19.48 25.82
N LEU A 506 13.98 19.63 26.07
CA LEU A 506 13.29 20.90 25.87
C LEU A 506 13.84 22.04 26.76
N LEU A 507 14.23 21.73 28.00
CA LEU A 507 14.88 22.69 28.90
C LEU A 507 16.29 23.06 28.43
N GLY A 508 17.09 22.08 28.00
CA GLY A 508 18.43 22.31 27.46
C GLY A 508 18.41 23.17 26.19
N GLU A 509 17.36 23.05 25.38
CA GLU A 509 17.12 23.87 24.17
C GLU A 509 16.45 25.23 24.47
N GLY A 510 16.12 25.52 25.73
CA GLY A 510 15.42 26.76 26.12
C GLY A 510 13.98 26.88 25.58
N ARG A 511 13.35 25.74 25.25
CA ARG A 511 12.02 25.68 24.61
C ARG A 511 10.87 25.73 25.61
N ILE A 512 11.16 25.67 26.90
CA ILE A 512 10.20 25.91 27.98
C ILE A 512 10.44 27.32 28.54
N LEU A 513 9.39 28.13 28.59
CA LEU A 513 9.41 29.47 29.17
C LEU A 513 8.80 29.45 30.57
N GLY A 514 9.39 30.18 31.52
CA GLY A 514 8.90 30.32 32.88
C GLY A 514 8.54 31.77 33.21
N GLY A 515 7.52 31.95 34.04
CA GLY A 515 7.11 33.24 34.57
C GLY A 515 7.72 33.48 35.94
N PHE A 516 8.26 34.65 36.21
CA PHE A 516 8.96 34.94 37.47
C PHE A 516 8.37 36.14 38.20
N ALA A 517 7.99 35.93 39.47
CA ALA A 517 7.64 36.99 40.41
C ALA A 517 8.73 37.05 41.48
N ASP A 518 9.48 38.15 41.54
CA ASP A 518 10.57 38.36 42.51
C ASP A 518 11.57 37.18 42.54
N GLY A 519 11.93 36.67 41.35
CA GLY A 519 12.82 35.52 41.19
C GLY A 519 12.19 34.15 41.46
N VAL A 520 10.92 34.08 41.88
CA VAL A 520 10.18 32.84 42.12
C VAL A 520 9.44 32.40 40.86
N LEU A 521 9.65 31.14 40.46
CA LEU A 521 8.92 30.52 39.35
C LEU A 521 7.42 30.43 39.68
N THR A 522 6.59 31.03 38.84
CA THR A 522 5.12 31.15 39.01
C THR A 522 4.34 30.16 38.16
N GLY A 523 4.97 29.63 37.11
CA GLY A 523 4.37 28.77 36.11
C GLY A 523 5.30 28.63 34.90
N PHE A 524 4.92 27.78 33.95
CA PHE A 524 5.68 27.52 32.73
C PHE A 524 4.77 27.23 31.52
N ILE A 525 5.34 27.30 30.33
CA ILE A 525 4.74 26.88 29.05
C ILE A 525 5.84 26.30 28.15
N GLY A 526 5.52 25.30 27.34
CA GLY A 526 6.46 24.80 26.33
C GLY A 526 5.74 24.36 25.06
N GLU A 527 6.25 23.30 24.45
CA GLU A 527 5.69 22.71 23.23
C GLU A 527 5.88 21.19 23.19
N HIS A 528 4.93 20.49 22.57
CA HIS A 528 5.00 19.05 22.35
C HIS A 528 5.91 18.70 21.15
N PRO A 529 6.33 17.43 20.98
CA PRO A 529 7.19 17.02 19.86
C PRO A 529 6.63 17.36 18.47
N CYS A 530 5.30 17.39 18.32
CA CYS A 530 4.60 17.83 17.11
C CYS A 530 4.72 19.33 16.82
N GLY A 531 5.21 20.12 17.79
CA GLY A 531 5.36 21.57 17.71
C GLY A 531 4.15 22.36 18.20
N SER A 532 3.11 21.70 18.73
CA SER A 532 1.97 22.36 19.36
C SER A 532 2.39 23.04 20.66
N LEU A 533 1.82 24.20 20.93
CA LEU A 533 1.93 24.89 22.21
C LEU A 533 1.20 24.08 23.28
N GLY A 534 1.86 23.86 24.40
CA GLY A 534 1.33 23.03 25.47
C GLY A 534 2.09 23.21 26.77
N MET A 535 1.84 22.30 27.72
CA MET A 535 2.45 22.35 29.07
C MET A 535 2.26 23.70 29.77
N LEU A 536 1.12 24.37 29.54
CA LEU A 536 0.84 25.66 30.17
C LEU A 536 0.33 25.44 31.59
N GLU A 537 1.21 25.67 32.56
CA GLU A 537 0.92 25.50 33.98
C GLU A 537 1.15 26.80 34.74
N VAL A 538 0.19 27.15 35.60
CA VAL A 538 0.36 28.23 36.57
C VAL A 538 0.14 27.66 37.96
N PHE A 539 1.16 27.75 38.80
CA PHE A 539 1.13 27.21 40.14
C PHE A 539 0.05 27.90 40.97
N VAL A 540 -0.61 27.11 41.84
CA VAL A 540 -1.81 27.52 42.59
C VAL A 540 -1.71 28.93 43.22
N PRO A 541 -0.61 29.32 43.89
CA PRO A 541 -0.51 30.64 44.52
C PRO A 541 -0.57 31.82 43.53
N PHE A 542 -0.20 31.60 42.27
CA PHE A 542 -0.06 32.62 41.24
C PHE A 542 -1.20 32.63 40.22
N ARG A 543 -2.18 31.73 40.33
CA ARG A 543 -3.35 31.68 39.45
C ARG A 543 -4.15 32.97 39.52
N ARG A 544 -4.85 33.30 38.41
CA ARG A 544 -5.67 34.52 38.24
C ARG A 544 -4.92 35.85 38.35
N ARG A 545 -3.59 35.86 38.24
CA ARG A 545 -2.75 37.08 38.24
C ARG A 545 -2.18 37.45 36.86
N GLY A 546 -2.72 36.88 35.78
CA GLY A 546 -2.29 37.17 34.40
C GLY A 546 -1.13 36.32 33.86
N TRP A 547 -0.52 35.46 34.68
CA TRP A 547 0.64 34.64 34.28
C TRP A 547 0.38 33.72 33.08
N ALA A 548 -0.78 33.04 33.01
CA ALA A 548 -1.10 32.17 31.88
C ALA A 548 -1.12 32.95 30.55
N ARG A 549 -1.67 34.17 30.56
CA ARG A 549 -1.69 35.07 29.41
C ARG A 549 -0.28 35.55 29.06
N ALA A 550 0.55 35.90 30.04
CA ALA A 550 1.92 36.33 29.79
C ALA A 550 2.77 35.22 29.17
N LEU A 551 2.71 34.01 29.72
CA LEU A 551 3.39 32.82 29.22
C LEU A 551 2.98 32.51 27.78
N LEU A 552 1.68 32.41 27.52
CA LEU A 552 1.18 32.10 26.18
C LEU A 552 1.49 33.21 25.15
N CYS A 553 1.37 34.50 25.53
CA CYS A 553 1.79 35.60 24.67
C CYS A 553 3.28 35.51 24.31
N ALA A 554 4.14 35.26 25.30
CA ALA A 554 5.58 35.15 25.09
C ALA A 554 5.92 33.99 24.14
N LYS A 555 5.28 32.83 24.32
CA LYS A 555 5.51 31.64 23.48
C LYS A 555 4.99 31.83 22.04
N ILE A 556 3.83 32.48 21.87
CA ILE A 556 3.31 32.86 20.55
C ILE A 556 4.31 33.79 19.84
N ASN A 557 4.79 34.82 20.54
CA ASN A 557 5.76 35.77 19.98
C ASN A 557 7.09 35.09 19.62
N GLU A 558 7.55 34.15 20.43
CA GLU A 558 8.73 33.35 20.16
C GLU A 558 8.61 32.57 18.84
N GLN A 559 7.46 31.91 18.60
CA GLN A 559 7.23 31.17 17.37
C GLN A 559 7.03 32.11 16.15
N LEU A 560 6.34 33.25 16.32
CA LEU A 560 6.21 34.26 15.26
C LEU A 560 7.57 34.84 14.83
N ALA A 561 8.48 35.08 15.78
CA ALA A 561 9.83 35.56 15.49
C ALA A 561 10.64 34.58 14.62
N LYS A 562 10.30 33.28 14.66
CA LYS A 562 10.88 32.22 13.83
C LYS A 562 10.15 32.02 12.49
N GLY A 563 9.10 32.80 12.22
CA GLY A 563 8.27 32.68 11.01
C GLY A 563 7.33 31.47 11.03
N TRP A 564 7.05 30.90 12.20
CA TRP A 564 6.14 29.77 12.37
C TRP A 564 4.72 30.25 12.65
N VAL A 565 3.74 29.36 12.41
CA VAL A 565 2.34 29.61 12.77
C VAL A 565 2.08 28.99 14.14
N PRO A 566 1.86 29.80 15.19
CA PRO A 566 1.61 29.26 16.51
C PRO A 566 0.29 28.53 16.60
N TRP A 567 0.29 27.33 17.17
CA TRP A 567 -0.90 26.49 17.27
C TRP A 567 -0.91 25.63 18.52
N ALA A 568 -2.08 25.22 18.99
CA ALA A 568 -2.28 24.42 20.19
C ALA A 568 -3.44 23.44 20.00
N GLU A 569 -3.42 22.38 20.80
CA GLU A 569 -4.51 21.42 20.92
C GLU A 569 -5.20 21.67 22.26
N VAL A 570 -6.52 21.88 22.24
CA VAL A 570 -7.28 22.18 23.45
C VAL A 570 -8.48 21.25 23.54
N TYR A 571 -8.55 20.46 24.61
CA TYR A 571 -9.69 19.57 24.85
C TYR A 571 -10.99 20.35 25.06
N PRO A 572 -12.16 19.80 24.62
CA PRO A 572 -13.45 20.49 24.67
C PRO A 572 -13.90 20.90 26.08
N ASP A 573 -13.49 20.16 27.10
CA ASP A 573 -13.81 20.39 28.51
C ASP A 573 -12.93 21.47 29.18
N ASN A 574 -11.83 21.87 28.53
CA ASN A 574 -10.92 22.90 29.06
C ASN A 574 -11.39 24.33 28.75
N ALA A 575 -12.49 24.74 29.39
CA ALA A 575 -13.10 26.05 29.21
C ALA A 575 -12.14 27.23 29.49
N ALA A 576 -11.22 27.06 30.46
CA ALA A 576 -10.24 28.09 30.81
C ALA A 576 -9.24 28.34 29.67
N SER A 577 -8.67 27.28 29.11
CA SER A 577 -7.76 27.38 27.96
C SER A 577 -8.48 27.91 26.73
N LEU A 578 -9.71 27.45 26.45
CA LEU A 578 -10.53 27.94 25.34
C LEU A 578 -10.82 29.45 25.46
N ALA A 579 -11.15 29.94 26.65
CA ALA A 579 -11.33 31.36 26.90
C ALA A 579 -10.03 32.15 26.70
N LEU A 580 -8.90 31.62 27.20
CA LEU A 580 -7.59 32.24 27.06
C LEU A 580 -7.17 32.37 25.59
N VAL A 581 -7.20 31.28 24.81
CA VAL A 581 -6.78 31.31 23.40
C VAL A 581 -7.66 32.24 22.57
N ARG A 582 -8.99 32.25 22.80
CA ARG A 582 -9.91 33.19 22.15
C ARG A 582 -9.60 34.64 22.51
N SER A 583 -9.28 34.93 23.77
CA SER A 583 -8.93 36.28 24.24
C SER A 583 -7.62 36.83 23.67
N LEU A 584 -6.78 35.95 23.11
CA LEU A 584 -5.54 36.29 22.40
C LEU A 584 -5.72 36.33 20.88
N GLY A 585 -6.94 36.06 20.39
CA GLY A 585 -7.28 36.12 18.97
C GLY A 585 -6.87 34.88 18.18
N LEU A 586 -6.62 33.74 18.84
CA LEU A 586 -6.47 32.47 18.14
C LEU A 586 -7.81 32.06 17.55
N ARG A 587 -7.78 31.56 16.32
CA ARG A 587 -8.89 30.84 15.72
C ARG A 587 -9.01 29.48 16.40
N VAL A 588 -10.24 29.05 16.66
CA VAL A 588 -10.54 27.74 17.27
C VAL A 588 -11.41 26.98 16.28
N LEU A 589 -10.90 25.87 15.73
CA LEU A 589 -11.69 24.98 14.89
C LEU A 589 -12.60 24.07 15.76
N PRO A 590 -13.73 23.59 15.24
CA PRO A 590 -14.57 22.59 15.90
C PRO A 590 -13.79 21.33 16.30
N ALA A 591 -14.09 20.77 17.48
CA ALA A 591 -13.36 19.61 17.99
C ALA A 591 -13.68 18.30 17.25
N ASN A 592 -14.75 18.27 16.46
CA ASN A 592 -15.12 17.11 15.66
C ASN A 592 -14.37 17.04 14.31
N GLU A 593 -13.42 17.95 14.05
CA GLU A 593 -12.58 17.91 12.84
C GLU A 593 -11.28 17.10 13.00
N THR A 594 -10.79 16.97 14.23
CA THR A 594 -9.49 16.32 14.53
C THR A 594 -9.56 15.57 15.86
N CYS A 595 -8.90 14.42 15.95
CA CYS A 595 -8.88 13.65 17.19
C CYS A 595 -7.61 12.81 17.33
N TYR A 596 -7.24 12.57 18.58
CA TYR A 596 -6.39 11.43 18.92
C TYR A 596 -7.22 10.16 18.85
N VAL A 597 -6.61 9.09 18.33
CA VAL A 597 -7.15 7.73 18.36
C VAL A 597 -6.10 6.78 18.92
N SER A 598 -6.49 5.92 19.86
CA SER A 598 -5.57 5.01 20.55
C SER A 598 -6.16 3.61 20.69
N ARG A 599 -5.31 2.62 20.96
CA ARG A 599 -5.79 1.28 21.36
C ARG A 599 -6.35 1.36 22.78
N LEU A 600 -7.49 0.71 23.04
CA LEU A 600 -7.96 0.51 24.41
C LEU A 600 -6.85 -0.17 25.22
N SER A 601 -6.43 0.50 26.29
CA SER A 601 -5.43 0.04 27.25
C SER A 601 -5.90 -1.17 28.05
#